data_AF-A0A1D2NCE3-F1
#
_entry.id   AF-A0A1D2NCE3-F1
#
_cell.length_a   1.000
_cell.length_b   1.000
_cell.length_c   1.000
_cell.angle_alpha   90.00
_cell.angle_beta   90.00
_cell.angle_gamma   90.00
#
_symmetry.space_group_name_H-M   'P 1'
#
loop_
_entity.id
_entity.type
_entity.pdbx_description
1 polymer ?
#
loop_
_entity_poly.entity_id
_entity_poly.type
_entity_poly.pdbx_seq_one_letter_code
_entity_poly.pdbx_strand_id
1 'polypeptide(L)'
;MAKVALFIFITAVVAISFALDCSDVIRKEQEGVLSWLGNITFNAPVSTGPSGWTLTLFFDRNFTGVGVWDGFVSFNRDERWAEITNRNSTDAVIEAGEKKSLRFRVNFDGERPNPDVPEVISLRFQDIELCN
;
A
#
# COMPACT_ATOMS: atom_id res chain seq x y z
N MET A 1 -54.66 -26.70 -13.67
CA MET A 1 -54.06 -25.35 -13.67
C MET A 1 -53.15 -25.24 -12.46
N ALA A 2 -51.83 -25.25 -12.66
CA ALA A 2 -50.88 -25.01 -11.58
C ALA A 2 -49.86 -24.00 -12.09
N LYS A 3 -49.91 -22.77 -11.55
CA LYS A 3 -48.92 -21.72 -11.82
C LYS A 3 -47.70 -22.02 -10.96
N VAL A 4 -46.61 -22.45 -11.59
CA VAL A 4 -45.30 -22.57 -10.94
C VAL A 4 -44.74 -21.16 -10.81
N ALA A 5 -44.66 -20.65 -9.58
CA ALA A 5 -44.02 -19.38 -9.29
C ALA A 5 -42.50 -19.59 -9.28
N LEU A 6 -41.82 -18.99 -10.24
CA LEU A 6 -40.37 -18.94 -10.35
C LEU A 6 -39.82 -17.96 -9.31
N PHE A 7 -39.24 -18.47 -8.23
CA PHE A 7 -38.51 -17.64 -7.26
C PHE A 7 -37.10 -17.39 -7.76
N ILE A 8 -36.84 -16.19 -8.29
CA ILE A 8 -35.51 -15.71 -8.62
C ILE A 8 -34.86 -15.23 -7.32
N PHE A 9 -33.97 -16.03 -6.74
CA PHE A 9 -33.10 -15.61 -5.64
C PHE A 9 -32.01 -14.70 -6.22
N ILE A 10 -32.20 -13.38 -6.13
CA ILE A 10 -31.15 -12.40 -6.43
C ILE A 10 -30.19 -12.41 -5.23
N THR A 11 -29.13 -13.22 -5.28
CA THR A 11 -28.02 -13.11 -4.34
C THR A 11 -27.25 -11.83 -4.67
N ALA A 12 -27.54 -10.76 -3.95
CA ALA A 12 -26.70 -9.58 -3.92
C ALA A 12 -25.31 -9.99 -3.39
N VAL A 13 -24.32 -10.03 -4.26
CA VAL A 13 -22.92 -10.16 -3.87
C VAL A 13 -22.54 -8.83 -3.21
N VAL A 14 -22.74 -8.74 -1.90
CA VAL A 14 -22.17 -7.65 -1.11
C VAL A 14 -20.67 -7.91 -1.10
N ALA A 15 -19.94 -7.20 -1.96
CA ALA A 15 -18.49 -7.12 -1.86
C ALA A 15 -18.18 -6.38 -0.55
N ILE A 16 -17.93 -7.14 0.51
CA ILE A 16 -17.48 -6.55 1.77
C ILE A 16 -16.02 -6.17 1.53
N SER A 17 -15.80 -4.91 1.16
CA SER A 17 -14.50 -4.28 1.23
C SER A 17 -14.15 -4.13 2.71
N PHE A 18 -13.64 -5.20 3.32
CA PHE A 18 -12.91 -5.06 4.57
C PHE A 18 -11.64 -4.28 4.22
N ALA A 19 -11.52 -3.05 4.71
CA ALA A 19 -10.22 -2.39 4.76
C ALA A 19 -9.30 -3.33 5.54
N LEU A 20 -8.26 -3.84 4.86
CA LEU A 20 -7.25 -4.67 5.49
C LEU A 20 -6.42 -3.80 6.43
N ASP A 21 -6.04 -4.34 7.57
CA ASP A 21 -5.08 -3.69 8.46
C ASP A 21 -3.73 -3.62 7.72
N CYS A 22 -3.05 -2.48 7.79
CA CYS A 22 -1.77 -2.33 7.08
C CYS A 22 -0.68 -3.30 7.57
N SER A 23 -0.83 -3.90 8.75
CA SER A 23 0.06 -4.97 9.23
C SER A 23 -0.01 -6.26 8.39
N ASP A 24 -1.10 -6.50 7.64
CA ASP A 24 -1.22 -7.65 6.72
C ASP A 24 -0.39 -7.46 5.44
N VAL A 25 -0.18 -6.21 5.04
CA VAL A 25 0.48 -5.84 3.77
C VAL A 25 1.88 -5.30 4.00
N ILE A 26 2.14 -4.70 5.15
CA ILE A 26 3.39 -4.03 5.52
C ILE A 26 3.97 -4.68 6.75
N ARG A 27 5.17 -5.22 6.62
CA ARG A 27 5.93 -5.77 7.74
C ARG A 27 7.11 -4.88 8.05
N LYS A 28 7.20 -4.40 9.30
CA LYS A 28 8.41 -3.75 9.82
C LYS A 28 9.50 -4.82 10.02
N GLU A 29 10.61 -4.70 9.31
CA GLU A 29 11.69 -5.69 9.33
C GLU A 29 12.77 -5.35 10.37
N GLN A 30 13.09 -4.06 10.50
CA GLN A 30 14.12 -3.59 11.42
C GLN A 30 13.77 -2.17 11.90
N GLU A 31 14.00 -1.89 13.17
CA GLU A 31 13.88 -0.54 13.73
C GLU A 31 15.24 -0.06 14.25
N GLY A 32 15.66 1.12 13.78
CA GLY A 32 16.87 1.83 14.17
C GLY A 32 16.58 2.92 15.21
N VAL A 33 17.48 3.90 15.34
CA VAL A 33 17.28 5.03 16.26
C VAL A 33 16.35 6.09 15.66
N LEU A 34 16.56 6.40 14.37
CA LEU A 34 15.88 7.46 13.62
C LEU A 34 15.35 6.96 12.27
N SER A 35 15.21 5.64 12.16
CA SER A 35 14.71 5.01 10.93
C SER A 35 14.12 3.65 11.22
N TRP A 36 13.26 3.18 10.32
CA TRP A 36 12.86 1.78 10.26
C TRP A 36 12.82 1.29 8.81
N LEU A 37 13.05 -0.01 8.65
CA LEU A 37 12.99 -0.72 7.38
C LEU A 37 11.67 -1.50 7.29
N GLY A 38 10.95 -1.32 6.19
CA GLY A 38 9.70 -2.00 5.90
C GLY A 38 9.78 -2.82 4.62
N ASN A 39 8.96 -3.87 4.57
CA ASN A 39 8.66 -4.59 3.35
C ASN A 39 7.15 -4.58 3.10
N ILE A 40 6.74 -4.15 1.92
CA ILE A 40 5.36 -4.21 1.44
C ILE A 40 5.21 -5.50 0.63
N THR A 41 4.13 -6.23 0.80
CA THR A 41 3.82 -7.42 -0.01
C THR A 41 2.32 -7.51 -0.27
N PHE A 42 1.93 -7.52 -1.54
CA PHE A 42 0.52 -7.58 -1.94
C PHE A 42 0.37 -8.31 -3.28
N ASN A 43 -0.86 -8.71 -3.60
CA ASN A 43 -1.23 -9.11 -4.96
C ASN A 43 -1.86 -7.90 -5.66
N ALA A 44 -1.41 -7.58 -6.87
CA ALA A 44 -1.88 -6.40 -7.59
C ALA A 44 -3.40 -6.50 -7.86
N PRO A 45 -4.22 -5.53 -7.44
CA PRO A 45 -5.67 -5.60 -7.63
C PRO A 45 -6.10 -5.37 -9.08
N VAL A 46 -5.24 -4.71 -9.88
CA VAL A 46 -5.46 -4.38 -11.29
C VAL A 46 -4.16 -4.48 -12.08
N SER A 47 -4.26 -4.76 -13.38
CA SER A 47 -3.08 -4.70 -14.25
C SER A 47 -2.67 -3.24 -14.50
N THR A 48 -1.37 -3.00 -14.63
CA THR A 48 -0.82 -1.70 -15.05
C THR A 48 -0.38 -1.70 -16.50
N GLY A 49 -0.48 -0.53 -17.13
CA GLY A 49 -0.02 -0.32 -18.50
C GLY A 49 1.46 0.06 -18.58
N PRO A 50 1.95 0.40 -19.79
CA PRO A 50 3.33 0.85 -19.99
C PRO A 50 3.66 2.16 -19.26
N SER A 51 2.64 2.89 -18.80
CA SER A 51 2.77 4.09 -17.97
C SER A 51 3.31 3.81 -16.57
N GLY A 52 3.30 2.55 -16.11
CA GLY A 52 3.87 2.18 -14.82
C GLY A 52 2.85 1.97 -13.72
N TRP A 53 3.39 1.78 -12.52
CA TRP A 53 2.63 1.61 -11.29
C TRP A 53 3.00 2.68 -10.28
N THR A 54 2.02 2.99 -9.42
CA THR A 54 2.16 3.96 -8.35
C THR A 54 1.70 3.32 -7.05
N LEU A 55 2.50 3.47 -6.00
CA LEU A 55 2.15 3.11 -4.63
C LEU A 55 2.18 4.35 -3.75
N THR A 56 1.10 4.67 -3.08
CA THR A 56 1.03 5.83 -2.18
C THR A 56 0.86 5.34 -0.75
N LEU A 57 1.80 5.70 0.11
CA LEU A 57 1.79 5.45 1.54
C LEU A 57 1.32 6.72 2.25
N PHE A 58 0.44 6.55 3.23
CA PHE A 58 0.04 7.61 4.15
C PHE A 58 0.47 7.25 5.56
N PHE A 59 0.98 8.23 6.29
CA PHE A 59 1.54 8.06 7.63
C PHE A 59 0.68 8.77 8.68
N ASP A 60 0.63 8.20 9.88
CA ASP A 60 -0.08 8.79 11.02
C ASP A 60 0.54 10.12 11.48
N ARG A 61 1.86 10.27 11.32
CA ARG A 61 2.65 11.43 11.73
C ARG A 61 3.74 11.79 10.72
N ASN A 62 4.39 12.92 10.95
CA ASN A 62 5.44 13.44 10.07
C ASN A 62 6.69 12.55 10.13
N PHE A 63 7.42 12.53 9.03
CA PHE A 63 8.71 11.86 8.87
C PHE A 63 9.71 12.83 8.21
N THR A 64 10.98 12.41 8.08
CA THR A 64 12.03 13.23 7.44
C THR A 64 12.40 12.76 6.04
N GLY A 65 12.21 11.48 5.75
CA GLY A 65 12.27 11.01 4.37
C GLY A 65 11.88 9.56 4.20
N VAL A 66 11.59 9.18 2.96
CA VAL A 66 11.38 7.79 2.54
C VAL A 66 12.40 7.46 1.46
N GLY A 67 13.00 6.27 1.54
CA GLY A 67 13.92 5.74 0.55
C GLY A 67 13.48 4.36 0.07
N VAL A 68 13.72 4.05 -1.20
CA VAL A 68 13.36 2.78 -1.84
C VAL A 68 14.54 2.24 -2.65
N TRP A 69 14.64 0.92 -2.78
CA TRP A 69 15.69 0.28 -3.58
C TRP A 69 15.29 0.08 -5.04
N ASP A 70 14.00 -0.26 -5.26
CA ASP A 70 13.49 -0.79 -6.53
C ASP A 70 12.51 0.19 -7.23
N GLY A 71 12.66 1.50 -6.99
CA GLY A 71 11.75 2.50 -7.57
C GLY A 71 12.28 3.93 -7.47
N PHE A 72 11.44 4.88 -7.86
CA PHE A 72 11.59 6.29 -7.50
C PHE A 72 10.66 6.61 -6.34
N VAL A 73 11.00 7.64 -5.57
CA VAL A 73 10.18 8.11 -4.45
C VAL A 73 10.03 9.62 -4.50
N SER A 74 8.80 10.07 -4.31
CA SER A 74 8.44 11.46 -4.00
C SER A 74 7.70 11.45 -2.66
N PHE A 75 7.85 12.48 -1.84
CA PHE A 75 7.15 12.53 -0.56
C PHE A 75 6.89 13.95 -0.10
N ASN A 76 5.85 14.10 0.71
CA ASN A 76 5.54 15.33 1.42
C ASN A 76 5.46 15.03 2.92
N ARG A 77 6.41 15.59 3.68
CA ARG A 77 6.50 15.38 5.13
C ARG A 77 5.37 16.04 5.91
N ASP A 78 4.87 17.17 5.43
CA ASP A 78 3.85 17.97 6.12
C ASP A 78 2.45 17.43 5.84
N GLU A 79 2.26 16.86 4.65
CA GLU A 79 1.03 16.14 4.26
C GLU A 79 1.09 14.64 4.55
N ARG A 80 2.21 14.15 5.12
CA ARG A 80 2.40 12.77 5.61
C ARG A 80 2.15 11.68 4.57
N TRP A 81 2.63 11.88 3.34
CA TRP A 81 2.53 10.86 2.30
C TRP A 81 3.85 10.67 1.55
N ALA A 82 4.03 9.45 1.00
CA ALA A 82 5.09 9.13 0.07
C ALA A 82 4.54 8.32 -1.11
N GLU A 83 4.94 8.69 -2.32
CA GLU A 83 4.61 8.00 -3.56
C GLU A 83 5.84 7.28 -4.10
N ILE A 84 5.68 6.00 -4.41
CA ILE A 84 6.71 5.14 -4.98
C ILE A 84 6.26 4.73 -6.37
N THR A 85 7.13 4.88 -7.36
CA THR A 85 6.86 4.50 -8.75
C THR A 85 7.94 3.59 -9.32
N ASN A 86 7.60 2.87 -10.39
CA ASN A 86 8.53 1.99 -11.10
C ASN A 86 9.81 2.72 -11.52
N ARG A 87 10.95 2.04 -11.41
CA ARG A 87 12.26 2.61 -11.78
C ARG A 87 12.45 2.73 -13.28
N ASN A 88 11.86 1.84 -14.06
CA ASN A 88 12.03 1.78 -15.50
C ASN A 88 10.80 1.17 -16.18
N SER A 89 10.76 1.25 -17.52
CA SER A 89 9.65 0.72 -18.32
C SER A 89 9.56 -0.81 -18.31
N THR A 90 10.65 -1.51 -17.99
CA THR A 90 10.65 -2.99 -17.95
C THR A 90 9.94 -3.58 -16.74
N ASP A 91 9.74 -2.80 -15.68
CA ASP A 91 8.96 -3.15 -14.48
C ASP A 91 7.58 -2.45 -14.45
N ALA A 92 7.27 -1.63 -15.46
CA ALA A 92 6.07 -0.80 -15.51
C ALA A 92 4.76 -1.61 -15.56
N VAL A 93 4.80 -2.78 -16.21
CA VAL A 93 3.64 -3.64 -16.41
C VAL A 93 3.61 -4.70 -15.30
N ILE A 94 2.53 -4.69 -14.53
CA ILE A 94 2.19 -5.68 -13.51
C ILE A 94 0.84 -6.25 -13.91
N GLU A 95 0.66 -7.56 -13.85
CA GLU A 95 -0.64 -8.17 -14.12
C GLU A 95 -1.52 -8.24 -12.86
N ALA A 96 -2.84 -8.15 -13.02
CA ALA A 96 -3.77 -8.36 -11.92
C ALA A 96 -3.55 -9.74 -11.28
N GLY A 97 -3.47 -9.78 -9.94
CA GLY A 97 -3.17 -10.96 -9.15
C GLY A 97 -1.68 -11.27 -9.00
N GLU A 98 -0.79 -10.57 -9.73
CA GLU A 98 0.66 -10.74 -9.57
C GLU A 98 1.10 -10.30 -8.17
N LYS A 99 1.92 -11.13 -7.52
CA LYS A 99 2.49 -10.81 -6.22
C LYS A 99 3.66 -9.83 -6.37
N LYS A 100 3.57 -8.67 -5.74
CA LYS A 100 4.67 -7.70 -5.64
C LYS A 100 5.22 -7.65 -4.21
N SER A 101 6.52 -7.40 -4.12
CA SER A 101 7.21 -7.13 -2.87
C SER A 101 8.21 -6.01 -3.08
N LEU A 102 8.28 -5.07 -2.15
CA LEU A 102 9.28 -4.00 -2.20
C LEU A 102 9.73 -3.60 -0.80
N ARG A 103 11.00 -3.23 -0.69
CA ARG A 103 11.56 -2.69 0.55
C ARG A 103 11.65 -1.18 0.49
N PHE A 104 11.39 -0.56 1.63
CA PHE A 104 11.50 0.88 1.82
C PHE A 104 12.06 1.18 3.20
N ARG A 105 12.66 2.35 3.35
CA ARG A 105 13.12 2.89 4.63
C ARG A 105 12.39 4.18 4.91
N VAL A 106 11.93 4.34 6.14
CA VAL A 106 11.41 5.60 6.66
C VAL A 106 12.44 6.17 7.63
N ASN A 107 12.77 7.44 7.46
CA ASN A 107 13.60 8.21 8.40
C ASN A 107 12.70 9.21 9.12
N PHE A 108 12.99 9.49 10.39
CA PHE A 108 12.22 10.41 11.23
C PHE A 108 13.13 11.06 12.27
N ASP A 109 12.63 12.10 12.93
CA ASP A 109 13.33 12.80 14.00
C ASP A 109 12.93 12.26 15.38
N GLY A 110 13.77 12.52 16.40
CA GLY A 110 13.44 12.34 17.82
C GLY A 110 14.53 11.66 18.65
N GLU A 111 14.39 11.67 19.96
CA GLU A 111 15.37 11.08 20.89
C GLU A 111 14.81 9.80 21.52
N ARG A 112 15.65 8.78 21.68
CA ARG A 112 15.22 7.54 22.37
C ARG A 112 14.96 7.80 23.86
N PRO A 113 13.96 7.14 24.46
CA PRO A 113 12.97 6.25 23.85
C PRO A 113 11.84 7.05 23.19
N ASN A 114 11.76 7.03 21.86
CA ASN A 114 10.85 7.90 21.14
C ASN A 114 9.49 7.21 20.90
N PRO A 115 8.36 7.72 21.41
CA PRO A 115 7.02 7.27 21.02
C PRO A 115 6.62 7.74 19.61
N ASP A 116 7.43 8.57 18.95
CA ASP A 116 7.11 9.21 17.66
C ASP A 116 7.67 8.49 16.42
N VAL A 117 7.58 7.16 16.40
CA VAL A 117 7.88 6.38 15.20
C VAL A 117 6.69 6.49 14.23
N PRO A 118 6.87 6.98 12.99
CA PRO A 118 5.79 7.05 12.02
C PRO A 118 5.35 5.66 11.56
N GLU A 119 4.04 5.46 11.53
CA GLU A 119 3.40 4.23 11.07
C GLU A 119 2.63 4.48 9.79
N VAL A 120 2.64 3.50 8.89
CA VAL A 120 1.84 3.56 7.67
C VAL A 120 0.41 3.17 8.03
N ILE A 121 -0.51 4.12 7.87
CA ILE A 121 -1.94 3.92 8.15
C ILE A 121 -2.73 3.61 6.91
N SER A 122 -2.25 3.96 5.73
CA SER A 122 -2.91 3.56 4.48
C SER A 122 -1.90 3.33 3.37
N LEU A 123 -2.21 2.36 2.52
CA LEU A 123 -1.47 2.06 1.31
C LEU A 123 -2.43 2.00 0.14
N ARG A 124 -2.08 2.65 -0.97
CA ARG A 124 -2.83 2.60 -2.23
C ARG A 124 -1.94 2.11 -3.35
N PHE A 125 -2.49 1.30 -4.24
CA PHE A 125 -1.91 0.94 -5.53
C PHE A 125 -2.76 1.54 -6.63
N GLN A 126 -2.18 2.45 -7.41
CA GLN A 126 -2.96 3.39 -8.21
C GLN A 126 -3.98 4.10 -7.30
N ASP A 127 -5.25 4.12 -7.68
CA ASP A 127 -6.35 4.68 -6.90
C ASP A 127 -7.04 3.65 -5.98
N ILE A 128 -6.51 2.43 -5.86
CA ILE A 128 -7.12 1.34 -5.10
C ILE A 128 -6.45 1.23 -3.73
N GLU A 129 -7.26 1.36 -2.67
CA GLU A 129 -6.84 1.16 -1.29
C GLU A 129 -6.56 -0.32 -1.01
N LEU A 130 -5.32 -0.62 -0.61
CA LEU A 130 -4.86 -1.95 -0.22
C LEU A 130 -5.03 -2.19 1.28
N CYS A 131 -4.85 -1.14 2.09
CA CYS A 131 -5.04 -1.16 3.55
C CYS A 131 -5.37 0.25 4.07
N ASN A 132 -6.05 0.32 5.21
CA ASN A 132 -6.43 1.55 5.93
C ASN A 132 -6.83 1.25 7.39
#